data_AF-A0A2T4DGG6-F1
#
_entry.id   AF-A0A2T4DGG6-F1
#
_cell.length_a   1.000
_cell.length_b   1.000
_cell.length_c   1.000
_cell.angle_alpha   90.00
_cell.angle_beta   90.00
_cell.angle_gamma   90.00
#
_symmetry.space_group_name_H-M   'P 1'
#
loop_
_entity.id
_entity.type
_entity.pdbx_description
1 polymer ?
#
loop_
_entity_poly.entity_id
_entity_poly.type
_entity_poly.pdbx_seq_one_letter_code
_entity_poly.pdbx_strand_id
1 'polypeptide(L)'
;MTVEFSENIKSDLRDFMLSFPMYFRDLNAGRQIETFNHLKLRITDNNEFQCEIAFNNTILISETTIEIIWCLTYAHLLYYNLFCKGTKPDGQIMTLQSENWEVPKEMIKSAVNGLSSKSDFCFAENFPRNFYNDNEFGKIFKYSLLLFLSHELFHVKWNGKFKDSLTEENNCDIDALRLILNSADDSDYLAKSKGVCLGLMILNIYGIHTSNFDGITHPYTYDRLINNLELFFGKESDKIWGFSVAIFALHMTEKEIKQPKNEFDNFFDCVIAYKEILENKNGSH
;
A
#
# COMPACT_ATOMS: atom_id res chain seq x y z
N MET A 1 20.23 -9.12 -5.83
CA MET A 1 19.43 -8.09 -6.49
C MET A 1 20.34 -6.96 -6.94
N THR A 2 20.28 -6.58 -8.22
CA THR A 2 20.97 -5.39 -8.76
C THR A 2 19.96 -4.29 -9.05
N VAL A 3 20.33 -3.03 -8.84
CA VAL A 3 19.45 -1.88 -9.09
C VAL A 3 19.95 -1.10 -10.30
N GLU A 4 19.05 -0.83 -11.25
CA GLU A 4 19.30 -0.06 -12.47
C GLU A 4 18.38 1.16 -12.50
N PHE A 5 18.83 2.27 -13.08
CA PHE A 5 18.08 3.54 -13.12
C PHE A 5 18.00 4.06 -14.55
N SER A 6 16.85 4.62 -14.92
CA SER A 6 16.75 5.57 -16.04
C SER A 6 17.68 6.78 -15.83
N GLU A 7 18.01 7.49 -16.90
CA GLU A 7 18.94 8.64 -16.86
C GLU A 7 18.44 9.78 -15.98
N ASN A 8 17.13 10.01 -15.92
CA ASN A 8 16.55 11.21 -15.29
C ASN A 8 16.01 11.00 -13.87
N ILE A 9 16.25 9.85 -13.23
CA ILE A 9 15.78 9.60 -11.86
C ILE A 9 16.42 10.60 -10.89
N LYS A 10 15.59 11.24 -10.05
CA LYS A 10 16.02 12.22 -9.06
C LYS A 10 17.07 11.64 -8.11
N SER A 11 18.08 12.45 -7.77
CA SER A 11 19.26 11.99 -7.03
C SER A 11 18.94 11.54 -5.62
N ASP A 12 17.98 12.21 -4.97
CA ASP A 12 17.43 11.73 -3.72
C ASP A 12 16.91 10.33 -3.98
N LEU A 13 15.81 10.10 -4.71
CA LEU A 13 15.21 8.77 -4.94
C LEU A 13 16.20 7.64 -5.27
N ARG A 14 17.25 7.91 -6.06
CA ARG A 14 18.31 6.94 -6.36
C ARG A 14 18.94 6.34 -5.11
N ASP A 15 19.31 7.17 -4.14
CA ASP A 15 19.98 6.74 -2.92
C ASP A 15 19.09 5.78 -2.10
N PHE A 16 17.76 5.94 -2.16
CA PHE A 16 16.78 5.15 -1.38
C PHE A 16 16.67 3.81 -2.01
N MET A 17 16.47 3.79 -3.32
CA MET A 17 16.34 2.55 -4.06
C MET A 17 17.64 1.73 -4.05
N LEU A 18 18.81 2.38 -3.94
CA LEU A 18 20.09 1.68 -3.72
C LEU A 18 20.16 0.95 -2.37
N SER A 19 19.34 1.32 -1.37
CA SER A 19 19.29 0.63 -0.07
C SER A 19 18.41 -0.63 -0.07
N PHE A 20 17.50 -0.80 -1.05
CA PHE A 20 16.56 -1.93 -1.10
C PHE A 20 17.21 -3.32 -1.19
N PRO A 21 18.29 -3.54 -1.96
CA PRO A 21 18.99 -4.83 -1.94
C PRO A 21 19.47 -5.25 -0.55
N MET A 22 19.84 -4.28 0.29
CA MET A 22 20.21 -4.55 1.69
C MET A 22 18.97 -4.92 2.50
N TYR A 23 17.87 -4.16 2.38
CA TYR A 23 16.62 -4.51 3.06
C TYR A 23 16.11 -5.90 2.69
N PHE A 24 16.09 -6.26 1.40
CA PHE A 24 15.72 -7.60 0.97
C PHE A 24 16.65 -8.68 1.54
N ARG A 25 17.97 -8.41 1.63
CA ARG A 25 18.92 -9.33 2.24
C ARG A 25 18.63 -9.52 3.72
N ASP A 26 18.34 -8.44 4.45
CA ASP A 26 18.05 -8.48 5.87
C ASP A 26 16.75 -9.25 6.16
N LEU A 27 15.71 -9.03 5.35
CA LEU A 27 14.47 -9.82 5.40
C LEU A 27 14.72 -11.31 5.06
N ASN A 28 15.68 -11.59 4.16
CA ASN A 28 16.01 -12.96 3.71
C ASN A 28 17.01 -13.70 4.62
N ALA A 29 17.66 -13.02 5.57
CA ALA A 29 18.75 -13.57 6.36
C ALA A 29 18.37 -14.85 7.13
N GLY A 30 17.07 -15.13 7.31
CA GLY A 30 16.54 -16.36 7.88
C GLY A 30 15.90 -17.36 6.90
N ARG A 31 15.81 -17.07 5.60
CA ARG A 31 14.99 -17.86 4.64
C ARG A 31 15.71 -18.37 3.39
N GLN A 32 16.92 -17.88 3.10
CA GLN A 32 17.73 -18.31 1.95
C GLN A 32 16.96 -18.40 0.61
N ILE A 33 16.15 -17.40 0.29
CA ILE A 33 15.47 -17.33 -1.02
C ILE A 33 16.52 -17.06 -2.11
N GLU A 34 16.96 -18.12 -2.80
CA GLU A 34 17.99 -18.07 -3.85
C GLU A 34 17.60 -17.16 -5.03
N THR A 35 16.30 -17.04 -5.30
CA THR A 35 15.73 -16.24 -6.39
C THR A 35 16.16 -14.76 -6.35
N PHE A 36 16.55 -14.24 -5.17
CA PHE A 36 16.97 -12.84 -5.00
C PHE A 36 18.31 -12.53 -5.65
N ASN A 37 19.15 -13.53 -5.90
CA ASN A 37 20.49 -13.32 -6.45
C ASN A 37 20.46 -12.92 -7.93
N HIS A 38 19.42 -13.31 -8.65
CA HIS A 38 19.26 -13.06 -10.09
C HIS A 38 18.23 -11.97 -10.42
N LEU A 39 17.58 -11.40 -9.41
CA LEU A 39 16.58 -10.36 -9.60
C LEU A 39 17.23 -9.03 -9.95
N LYS A 40 16.67 -8.33 -10.94
CA LYS A 40 16.97 -6.93 -11.22
C LYS A 40 15.81 -6.06 -10.79
N LEU A 41 16.11 -4.90 -10.20
CA LEU A 41 15.14 -3.85 -9.96
C LEU A 41 15.50 -2.68 -10.86
N ARG A 42 14.62 -2.29 -11.78
CA ARG A 42 14.83 -1.16 -12.68
C ARG A 42 13.83 -0.06 -12.36
N ILE A 43 14.37 1.12 -12.04
CA ILE A 43 13.58 2.32 -11.76
C ILE A 43 13.46 3.14 -13.06
N THR A 44 12.22 3.38 -13.50
CA THR A 44 11.90 4.12 -14.73
C THR A 44 11.41 5.53 -14.42
N ASP A 45 11.68 6.47 -15.32
CA ASP A 45 11.29 7.89 -15.25
C ASP A 45 9.94 8.16 -15.92
N ASN A 46 9.06 7.15 -16.00
CA ASN A 46 7.74 7.31 -16.60
C ASN A 46 6.72 7.90 -15.62
N ASN A 47 5.68 8.51 -16.20
CA ASN A 47 4.61 9.20 -15.47
C ASN A 47 3.43 8.30 -15.10
N GLU A 48 3.58 6.98 -15.24
CA GLU A 48 2.50 6.02 -14.97
C GLU A 48 2.72 5.32 -13.64
N PHE A 49 1.64 4.93 -12.95
CA PHE A 49 1.75 3.98 -11.84
C PHE A 49 2.07 2.60 -12.43
N GLN A 50 3.30 2.13 -12.18
CA GLN A 50 3.86 0.88 -12.69
C GLN A 50 4.72 0.23 -11.60
N CYS A 51 4.35 -0.98 -11.21
CA CYS A 51 5.18 -1.91 -10.46
C CYS A 51 4.82 -3.30 -10.97
N GLU A 52 5.68 -3.90 -11.79
CA GLU A 52 5.37 -5.17 -12.46
C GLU A 52 6.63 -5.98 -12.76
N ILE A 53 6.48 -7.30 -12.87
CA ILE A 53 7.53 -8.17 -13.38
C ILE A 53 7.64 -8.09 -14.92
N ALA A 54 8.81 -7.67 -15.40
CA ALA A 54 9.18 -7.74 -16.80
C ALA A 54 10.05 -8.99 -17.10
N PHE A 55 10.36 -9.19 -18.39
CA PHE A 55 11.21 -10.29 -18.85
C PHE A 55 12.56 -10.36 -18.11
N ASN A 56 13.12 -11.56 -18.00
CA ASN A 56 14.42 -11.84 -17.39
C ASN A 56 14.50 -11.47 -15.89
N ASN A 57 13.45 -11.77 -15.11
CA ASN A 57 13.41 -11.53 -13.65
C ASN A 57 13.71 -10.08 -13.27
N THR A 58 13.19 -9.13 -14.05
CA THR A 58 13.39 -7.69 -13.82
C THR A 58 12.09 -7.10 -13.31
N ILE A 59 12.07 -6.61 -12.08
CA ILE A 59 10.94 -5.81 -11.58
C ILE A 59 11.14 -4.39 -12.11
N LEU A 60 10.13 -3.89 -12.82
CA LEU A 60 10.04 -2.49 -13.22
C LEU A 60 9.24 -1.74 -12.16
N ILE A 61 9.74 -0.59 -11.74
CA ILE A 61 8.98 0.35 -10.93
C ILE A 61 9.21 1.77 -11.42
N SER A 62 8.14 2.55 -11.57
CA SER A 62 8.28 3.95 -11.93
C SER A 62 8.56 4.84 -10.74
N GLU A 63 9.30 5.92 -10.97
CA GLU A 63 9.47 7.01 -10.00
C GLU A 63 8.11 7.54 -9.51
N THR A 64 7.15 7.69 -10.43
CA THR A 64 5.77 8.08 -10.14
C THR A 64 5.11 7.17 -9.11
N THR A 65 5.28 5.85 -9.23
CA THR A 65 4.75 4.87 -8.26
C THR A 65 5.32 5.12 -6.88
N ILE A 66 6.64 5.31 -6.79
CA ILE A 66 7.33 5.51 -5.51
C ILE A 66 6.86 6.82 -4.84
N GLU A 67 6.75 7.89 -5.63
CA GLU A 67 6.27 9.18 -5.17
C GLU A 67 4.78 9.16 -4.76
N ILE A 68 3.92 8.45 -5.49
CA ILE A 68 2.51 8.22 -5.12
C ILE A 68 2.40 7.49 -3.79
N ILE A 69 3.14 6.38 -3.61
CA ILE A 69 3.12 5.61 -2.36
C ILE A 69 3.59 6.48 -1.19
N TRP A 70 4.60 7.33 -1.40
CA TRP A 70 5.04 8.28 -0.38
C TRP A 70 3.94 9.30 -0.03
N CYS A 71 3.30 9.90 -1.04
CA CYS A 71 2.25 10.87 -0.82
C CYS A 71 1.09 10.31 0.00
N LEU A 72 0.65 9.09 -0.34
CA LEU A 72 -0.39 8.38 0.40
C LEU A 72 0.10 8.05 1.82
N THR A 73 1.31 7.52 1.97
CA THR A 73 1.89 7.24 3.30
C THR A 73 1.89 8.45 4.20
N TYR A 74 2.45 9.56 3.72
CA TYR A 74 2.58 10.77 4.50
C TYR A 74 1.22 11.29 4.94
N ALA A 75 0.30 11.42 3.98
CA ALA A 75 -0.98 12.04 4.24
C ALA A 75 -1.92 11.16 5.07
N HIS A 76 -1.99 9.84 4.82
CA HIS A 76 -2.81 8.93 5.61
C HIS A 76 -2.32 8.76 7.03
N LEU A 77 -0.99 8.72 7.24
CA LEU A 77 -0.46 8.63 8.59
C LEU A 77 -0.72 9.92 9.38
N LEU A 78 -0.56 11.08 8.75
CA LEU A 78 -0.87 12.34 9.41
C LEU A 78 -2.37 12.45 9.71
N TYR A 79 -3.22 12.06 8.76
CA TYR A 79 -4.66 11.98 8.95
C TYR A 79 -5.03 11.14 10.16
N TYR A 80 -4.54 9.90 10.19
CA TYR A 80 -4.80 8.98 11.30
C TYR A 80 -4.35 9.56 12.63
N ASN A 81 -3.14 10.14 12.68
CA ASN A 81 -2.59 10.72 13.90
C ASN A 81 -3.36 11.96 14.39
N LEU A 82 -3.89 12.78 13.48
CA LEU A 82 -4.62 14.01 13.84
C LEU A 82 -6.07 13.75 14.23
N PHE A 83 -6.75 12.81 13.56
CA PHE A 83 -8.21 12.72 13.63
C PHE A 83 -8.74 11.37 14.15
N CYS A 84 -7.95 10.30 14.10
CA CYS A 84 -8.46 8.94 14.37
C CYS A 84 -7.74 8.25 15.53
N LYS A 85 -6.53 8.68 15.89
CA LYS A 85 -5.75 8.00 16.92
C LYS A 85 -6.44 8.12 18.27
N GLY A 86 -6.90 6.99 18.80
CA GLY A 86 -7.60 6.91 20.08
C GLY A 86 -9.11 7.12 20.00
N THR A 87 -9.69 7.23 18.79
CA THR A 87 -11.15 7.23 18.62
C THR A 87 -11.72 5.81 18.70
N LYS A 88 -13.04 5.71 18.85
CA LYS A 88 -13.79 4.44 18.81
C LYS A 88 -14.29 4.17 17.38
N PRO A 89 -14.68 2.93 17.04
CA PRO A 89 -15.18 2.54 15.70
C PRO A 89 -16.63 2.98 15.39
N ASP A 90 -17.06 4.18 15.79
CA ASP A 90 -18.48 4.61 15.75
C ASP A 90 -18.91 5.44 14.53
N GLY A 91 -18.45 5.11 13.31
CA GLY A 91 -18.97 5.71 12.07
C GLY A 91 -18.88 7.24 12.00
N GLN A 92 -17.95 7.83 12.74
CA GLN A 92 -17.87 9.27 12.96
C GLN A 92 -17.61 10.04 11.67
N ILE A 93 -18.34 11.15 11.50
CA ILE A 93 -18.04 12.14 10.48
C ILE A 93 -16.80 12.91 10.93
N MET A 94 -15.69 12.72 10.22
CA MET A 94 -14.41 13.34 10.56
C MET A 94 -14.33 14.77 10.00
N THR A 95 -14.08 15.74 10.87
CA THR A 95 -13.95 17.15 10.49
C THR A 95 -12.49 17.47 10.11
N LEU A 96 -12.26 17.85 8.85
CA LEU A 96 -10.93 18.09 8.26
C LEU A 96 -10.34 19.48 8.54
N GLN A 97 -10.94 20.31 9.40
CA GLN A 97 -10.58 21.74 9.59
C GLN A 97 -9.37 21.95 10.52
N SER A 98 -8.22 21.29 10.27
CA SER A 98 -6.99 21.56 11.02
C SER A 98 -5.99 22.38 10.19
N GLU A 99 -5.22 23.26 10.86
CA GLU A 99 -4.21 24.12 10.22
C GLU A 99 -3.09 23.33 9.51
N ASN A 100 -2.93 22.04 9.83
CA ASN A 100 -1.88 21.18 9.28
C ASN A 100 -2.38 20.22 8.20
N TRP A 101 -3.61 20.40 7.67
CA TRP A 101 -4.24 19.43 6.77
C TRP A 101 -4.13 19.76 5.27
N GLU A 102 -3.89 21.02 4.90
CA GLU A 102 -3.93 21.43 3.47
C GLU A 102 -2.89 20.70 2.60
N VAL A 103 -1.63 20.63 3.05
CA VAL A 103 -0.58 19.90 2.30
C VAL A 103 -0.91 18.40 2.16
N PRO A 104 -1.20 17.64 3.23
CA PRO A 104 -1.65 16.24 3.12
C PRO A 104 -2.84 16.03 2.17
N LYS A 105 -3.82 16.94 2.21
CA LYS A 105 -5.00 16.88 1.35
C LYS A 105 -4.62 17.04 -0.12
N GLU A 106 -3.74 17.99 -0.44
CA GLU A 106 -3.19 18.15 -1.80
C GLU A 106 -2.39 16.92 -2.24
N MET A 107 -1.59 16.34 -1.34
CA MET A 107 -0.84 15.11 -1.60
C MET A 107 -1.76 13.93 -1.94
N ILE A 108 -2.82 13.72 -1.16
CA ILE A 108 -3.83 12.68 -1.44
C ILE A 108 -4.48 12.92 -2.79
N LYS A 109 -4.91 14.15 -3.06
CA LYS A 109 -5.56 14.49 -4.34
C LYS A 109 -4.63 14.20 -5.52
N SER A 110 -3.38 14.65 -5.46
CA SER A 110 -2.38 14.39 -6.50
C SER A 110 -2.13 12.88 -6.68
N ALA A 111 -1.94 12.15 -5.58
CA ALA A 111 -1.67 10.71 -5.63
C ALA A 111 -2.85 9.90 -6.17
N VAL A 112 -4.08 10.22 -5.76
CA VAL A 112 -5.31 9.58 -6.26
C VAL A 112 -5.50 9.85 -7.76
N ASN A 113 -5.24 11.07 -8.22
CA ASN A 113 -5.28 11.38 -9.65
C ASN A 113 -4.23 10.55 -10.41
N GLY A 114 -3.00 10.46 -9.90
CA GLY A 114 -1.94 9.63 -10.48
C GLY A 114 -2.28 8.14 -10.54
N LEU A 115 -3.03 7.63 -9.55
CA LEU A 115 -3.52 6.24 -9.54
C LEU A 115 -4.65 6.00 -10.55
N SER A 116 -5.60 6.94 -10.65
CA SER A 116 -6.89 6.73 -11.33
C SER A 116 -6.91 7.15 -12.80
N SER A 117 -6.16 8.18 -13.15
CA SER A 117 -6.03 8.71 -14.50
C SER A 117 -4.56 8.64 -14.90
N LYS A 118 -4.23 7.99 -16.02
CA LYS A 118 -2.86 7.88 -16.58
C LYS A 118 -2.23 9.23 -16.99
N SER A 119 -2.70 10.34 -16.42
CA SER A 119 -2.21 11.69 -16.66
C SER A 119 -2.42 12.54 -15.40
N ASP A 120 -1.42 13.37 -15.10
CA ASP A 120 -1.39 14.47 -14.13
C ASP A 120 -0.96 14.15 -12.68
N PHE A 121 -0.21 13.07 -12.44
CA PHE A 121 0.59 13.06 -11.21
C PHE A 121 1.65 14.15 -11.28
N CYS A 122 1.64 15.06 -10.30
CA CYS A 122 2.69 16.06 -10.14
C CYS A 122 3.10 16.10 -8.67
N PHE A 123 4.37 15.80 -8.42
CA PHE A 123 4.96 15.96 -7.10
C PHE A 123 5.31 17.42 -6.87
N ALA A 124 4.44 18.12 -6.15
CA ALA A 124 4.61 19.55 -5.90
C ALA A 124 5.88 19.85 -5.09
N GLU A 125 6.48 21.02 -5.31
CA GLU A 125 7.74 21.41 -4.65
C GLU A 125 7.61 21.53 -3.12
N ASN A 126 6.42 21.86 -2.62
CA ASN A 126 6.12 21.97 -1.19
C ASN A 126 5.88 20.62 -0.50
N PHE A 127 5.84 19.50 -1.24
CA PHE A 127 5.68 18.18 -0.65
C PHE A 127 6.98 17.74 0.04
N PRO A 128 6.89 17.14 1.24
CA PRO A 128 8.06 16.64 1.94
C PRO A 128 8.78 15.58 1.09
N ARG A 129 10.10 15.70 0.88
CA ARG A 129 10.93 14.73 0.12
C ARG A 129 11.81 13.84 1.01
N ASN A 130 11.51 13.80 2.31
CA ASN A 130 12.35 13.11 3.29
C ASN A 130 12.08 11.58 3.30
N PHE A 131 12.15 10.94 2.14
CA PHE A 131 11.88 9.51 1.91
C PHE A 131 12.71 8.59 2.83
N TYR A 132 13.92 9.04 3.18
CA TYR A 132 14.96 8.34 3.95
C TYR A 132 14.81 8.38 5.45
N ASN A 133 13.89 9.20 5.95
CA ASN A 133 13.92 9.52 7.37
C ASN A 133 13.56 8.27 8.17
N ASP A 134 14.39 7.92 9.15
CA ASP A 134 14.18 6.73 10.01
C ASP A 134 13.07 6.97 11.06
N ASN A 135 12.19 7.93 10.76
CA ASN A 135 10.99 8.24 11.51
C ASN A 135 9.83 7.31 11.11
N GLU A 136 8.67 7.46 11.77
CA GLU A 136 7.50 6.60 11.51
C GLU A 136 7.04 6.65 10.04
N PHE A 137 7.07 7.83 9.40
CA PHE A 137 6.65 8.00 8.01
C PHE A 137 7.55 7.25 7.03
N GLY A 138 8.86 7.45 7.10
CA GLY A 138 9.82 6.78 6.22
C GLY A 138 9.83 5.27 6.41
N LYS A 139 9.68 4.79 7.66
CA LYS A 139 9.55 3.35 7.94
C LYS A 139 8.29 2.74 7.33
N ILE A 140 7.12 3.33 7.54
CA ILE A 140 5.86 2.84 6.94
C ILE A 140 5.92 2.87 5.43
N PHE A 141 6.49 3.94 4.86
CA PHE A 141 6.69 4.08 3.41
C PHE A 141 7.57 2.97 2.85
N LYS A 142 8.73 2.74 3.47
CA LYS A 142 9.65 1.65 3.13
C LYS A 142 8.94 0.30 3.12
N TYR A 143 8.16 -0.03 4.14
CA TYR A 143 7.44 -1.31 4.20
C TYR A 143 6.26 -1.41 3.24
N SER A 144 5.60 -0.29 2.93
CA SER A 144 4.58 -0.23 1.87
C SER A 144 5.21 -0.53 0.51
N LEU A 145 6.34 0.10 0.19
CA LEU A 145 7.06 -0.13 -1.06
C LEU A 145 7.63 -1.55 -1.15
N LEU A 146 8.18 -2.06 -0.05
CA LEU A 146 8.63 -3.45 0.05
C LEU A 146 7.51 -4.44 -0.24
N LEU A 147 6.26 -4.15 0.13
CA LEU A 147 5.13 -5.02 -0.19
C LEU A 147 4.94 -5.17 -1.70
N PHE A 148 4.87 -4.05 -2.44
CA PHE A 148 4.73 -4.07 -3.89
C PHE A 148 5.89 -4.82 -4.57
N LEU A 149 7.13 -4.50 -4.19
CA LEU A 149 8.30 -5.16 -4.75
C LEU A 149 8.38 -6.65 -4.40
N SER A 150 7.96 -7.02 -3.18
CA SER A 150 7.94 -8.42 -2.74
C SER A 150 6.85 -9.22 -3.47
N HIS A 151 5.69 -8.60 -3.73
CA HIS A 151 4.61 -9.21 -4.49
C HIS A 151 5.09 -9.60 -5.90
N GLU A 152 5.66 -8.66 -6.66
CA GLU A 152 6.23 -8.93 -8.00
C GLU A 152 7.37 -9.96 -7.99
N LEU A 153 8.17 -9.94 -6.94
CA LEU A 153 9.21 -10.92 -6.72
C LEU A 153 8.64 -12.33 -6.51
N PHE A 154 7.51 -12.47 -5.83
CA PHE A 154 6.86 -13.75 -5.66
C PHE A 154 6.19 -14.26 -6.95
N HIS A 155 5.78 -13.38 -7.87
CA HIS A 155 5.43 -13.81 -9.23
C HIS A 155 6.58 -14.55 -9.93
N VAL A 156 7.81 -14.07 -9.79
CA VAL A 156 8.99 -14.80 -10.33
C VAL A 156 9.11 -16.20 -9.74
N LYS A 157 8.88 -16.35 -8.44
CA LYS A 157 8.97 -17.64 -7.73
C LYS A 157 7.82 -18.57 -8.13
N TRP A 158 6.63 -18.02 -8.37
CA TRP A 158 5.39 -18.77 -8.59
C TRP A 158 5.03 -18.98 -10.05
N ASN A 159 5.71 -18.32 -10.98
CA ASN A 159 5.47 -18.40 -12.41
C ASN A 159 5.29 -19.86 -12.91
N GLY A 160 4.12 -20.14 -13.48
CA GLY A 160 3.75 -21.44 -14.05
C GLY A 160 3.43 -22.55 -13.02
N LYS A 161 3.36 -22.23 -11.72
CA LYS A 161 3.04 -23.22 -10.66
C LYS A 161 1.56 -23.30 -10.32
N PHE A 162 0.78 -22.29 -10.67
CA PHE A 162 -0.66 -22.24 -10.45
C PHE A 162 -1.43 -22.35 -11.77
N LYS A 163 -2.67 -22.85 -11.68
CA LYS A 163 -3.55 -23.03 -12.86
C LYS A 163 -4.45 -21.83 -13.11
N ASP A 164 -4.69 -21.03 -12.08
CA ASP A 164 -5.53 -19.84 -12.10
C ASP A 164 -4.77 -18.65 -11.49
N SER A 165 -4.98 -17.47 -12.07
CA SER A 165 -4.29 -16.24 -11.66
C SER A 165 -4.69 -15.81 -10.24
N LEU A 166 -5.96 -15.99 -9.85
CA LEU A 166 -6.45 -15.61 -8.53
C LEU A 166 -5.69 -16.32 -7.39
N THR A 167 -5.43 -17.61 -7.54
CA THR A 167 -4.64 -18.37 -6.57
C THR A 167 -3.18 -17.92 -6.56
N GLU A 168 -2.59 -17.63 -7.72
CA GLU A 168 -1.24 -17.09 -7.80
C GLU A 168 -1.12 -15.76 -7.04
N GLU A 169 -1.99 -14.79 -7.35
CA GLU A 169 -2.05 -13.47 -6.70
C GLU A 169 -2.13 -13.58 -5.18
N ASN A 170 -3.04 -14.42 -4.68
CA ASN A 170 -3.19 -14.65 -3.24
C ASN A 170 -1.92 -15.24 -2.61
N ASN A 171 -1.24 -16.16 -3.29
CA ASN A 171 0.01 -16.73 -2.78
C ASN A 171 1.17 -15.74 -2.85
N CYS A 172 1.22 -14.87 -3.87
CA CYS A 172 2.17 -13.77 -3.96
C CYS A 172 2.00 -12.79 -2.80
N ASP A 173 0.77 -12.37 -2.51
CA ASP A 173 0.45 -11.51 -1.36
C ASP A 173 0.89 -12.17 -0.04
N ILE A 174 0.43 -13.40 0.23
CA ILE A 174 0.74 -14.09 1.48
C ILE A 174 2.25 -14.22 1.68
N ASP A 175 2.99 -14.63 0.65
CA ASP A 175 4.44 -14.79 0.77
C ASP A 175 5.15 -13.44 0.93
N ALA A 176 4.67 -12.36 0.28
CA ALA A 176 5.17 -11.01 0.45
C ALA A 176 4.97 -10.53 1.90
N LEU A 177 3.77 -10.70 2.46
CA LEU A 177 3.50 -10.38 3.87
C LEU A 177 4.37 -11.23 4.81
N ARG A 178 4.49 -12.54 4.57
CA ARG A 178 5.36 -13.41 5.37
C ARG A 178 6.81 -12.96 5.35
N LEU A 179 7.32 -12.49 4.20
CA LEU A 179 8.70 -12.02 4.07
C LEU A 179 8.94 -10.77 4.92
N ILE A 180 7.99 -9.83 4.90
CA ILE A 180 8.11 -8.56 5.60
C ILE A 180 7.88 -8.73 7.10
N LEU A 181 6.77 -9.36 7.49
CA LEU A 181 6.30 -9.41 8.88
C LEU A 181 7.08 -10.38 9.76
N ASN A 182 7.58 -11.50 9.21
CA ASN A 182 8.33 -12.50 10.00
C ASN A 182 9.85 -12.33 9.87
N SER A 183 10.33 -11.12 9.59
CA SER A 183 11.76 -10.82 9.60
C SER A 183 12.28 -10.74 11.03
N ALA A 184 13.56 -11.09 11.23
CA ALA A 184 14.12 -11.42 12.55
C ALA A 184 14.15 -10.26 13.59
N ASP A 185 13.94 -9.01 13.18
CA ASP A 185 13.94 -7.85 14.08
C ASP A 185 12.53 -7.27 14.26
N ASP A 186 11.99 -7.36 15.48
CA ASP A 186 10.66 -6.85 15.83
C ASP A 186 10.64 -5.36 16.22
N SER A 187 11.79 -4.67 16.24
CA SER A 187 11.87 -3.26 16.65
C SER A 187 10.95 -2.34 15.82
N ASP A 188 10.69 -2.73 14.58
CA ASP A 188 9.85 -2.02 13.60
C ASP A 188 8.47 -2.67 13.38
N TYR A 189 8.04 -3.63 14.21
CA TYR A 189 6.85 -4.45 13.92
C TYR A 189 5.58 -3.62 13.63
N LEU A 190 5.31 -2.58 14.41
CA LEU A 190 4.14 -1.71 14.17
C LEU A 190 4.25 -0.93 12.86
N ALA A 191 5.45 -0.46 12.49
CA ALA A 191 5.68 0.23 11.23
C ALA A 191 5.56 -0.73 10.04
N LYS A 192 6.06 -1.97 10.16
CA LYS A 192 5.85 -3.03 9.17
C LYS A 192 4.37 -3.30 8.97
N SER A 193 3.64 -3.48 10.06
CA SER A 193 2.21 -3.79 10.05
C SER A 193 1.38 -2.67 9.39
N LYS A 194 1.66 -1.40 9.74
CA LYS A 194 1.03 -0.26 9.07
C LYS A 194 1.44 -0.12 7.60
N GLY A 195 2.70 -0.40 7.27
CA GLY A 195 3.19 -0.34 5.88
C GLY A 195 2.53 -1.37 4.98
N VAL A 196 2.44 -2.64 5.41
CA VAL A 196 1.73 -3.66 4.60
C VAL A 196 0.23 -3.37 4.52
N CYS A 197 -0.38 -2.87 5.60
CA CYS A 197 -1.76 -2.43 5.60
C CYS A 197 -1.99 -1.30 4.59
N LEU A 198 -1.14 -0.28 4.57
CA LEU A 198 -1.24 0.81 3.61
C LEU A 198 -1.06 0.32 2.17
N GLY A 199 -0.06 -0.55 1.92
CA GLY A 199 0.18 -1.09 0.59
C GLY A 199 -1.05 -1.84 0.02
N LEU A 200 -1.71 -2.65 0.83
CA LEU A 200 -2.98 -3.30 0.46
C LEU A 200 -4.14 -2.29 0.31
N MET A 201 -4.15 -1.24 1.14
CA MET A 201 -5.16 -0.17 1.04
C MET A 201 -5.05 0.63 -0.26
N ILE A 202 -3.86 0.80 -0.84
CA ILE A 202 -3.68 1.54 -2.10
C ILE A 202 -4.54 0.94 -3.23
N LEU A 203 -4.67 -0.39 -3.29
CA LEU A 203 -5.54 -1.08 -4.24
C LEU A 203 -7.03 -0.77 -4.00
N ASN A 204 -7.43 -0.67 -2.73
CA ASN A 204 -8.80 -0.29 -2.35
C ASN A 204 -9.09 1.18 -2.67
N ILE A 205 -8.10 2.06 -2.46
CA ILE A 205 -8.20 3.48 -2.83
C ILE A 205 -8.43 3.60 -4.33
N TYR A 206 -7.63 2.91 -5.15
CA TYR A 206 -7.85 2.88 -6.59
C TYR A 206 -9.28 2.47 -6.94
N GLY A 207 -9.79 1.38 -6.33
CA GLY A 207 -11.16 0.92 -6.56
C GLY A 207 -12.24 1.91 -6.11
N ILE A 208 -12.09 2.56 -4.96
CA ILE A 208 -13.03 3.58 -4.47
C ILE A 208 -13.14 4.76 -5.46
N HIS A 209 -12.02 5.16 -6.04
CA HIS A 209 -11.96 6.34 -6.92
C HIS A 209 -12.34 6.04 -8.37
N THR A 210 -12.09 4.81 -8.84
CA THR A 210 -12.36 4.38 -10.24
C THR A 210 -13.59 3.49 -10.39
N SER A 211 -14.15 2.99 -9.29
CA SER A 211 -15.14 1.89 -9.26
C SER A 211 -14.65 0.58 -9.88
N ASN A 212 -13.33 0.40 -10.02
CA ASN A 212 -12.72 -0.86 -10.45
C ASN A 212 -12.03 -1.56 -9.27
N PHE A 213 -12.67 -2.61 -8.76
CA PHE A 213 -12.17 -3.38 -7.61
C PHE A 213 -11.56 -4.73 -8.02
N ASP A 214 -11.21 -4.92 -9.30
CA ASP A 214 -10.84 -6.21 -9.89
C ASP A 214 -11.94 -7.29 -9.77
N GLY A 215 -11.57 -8.56 -9.59
CA GLY A 215 -12.47 -9.71 -9.50
C GLY A 215 -12.43 -10.68 -10.70
N ILE A 216 -11.66 -10.38 -11.75
CA ILE A 216 -11.52 -11.24 -12.94
C ILE A 216 -10.17 -11.96 -12.94
N THR A 217 -9.08 -11.20 -13.14
CA THR A 217 -7.72 -11.75 -13.17
C THR A 217 -7.02 -11.63 -11.83
N HIS A 218 -7.47 -10.73 -10.97
CA HIS A 218 -7.00 -10.52 -9.60
C HIS A 218 -8.19 -10.64 -8.63
N PRO A 219 -7.97 -11.10 -7.38
CA PRO A 219 -9.01 -11.11 -6.36
C PRO A 219 -9.50 -9.69 -6.09
N TYR A 220 -10.74 -9.55 -5.61
CA TYR A 220 -11.26 -8.24 -5.26
C TYR A 220 -10.35 -7.53 -4.26
N THR A 221 -10.10 -6.24 -4.48
CA THR A 221 -9.10 -5.51 -3.68
C THR A 221 -9.44 -5.45 -2.19
N TYR A 222 -10.74 -5.42 -1.84
CA TYR A 222 -11.19 -5.51 -0.44
C TYR A 222 -10.97 -6.90 0.17
N ASP A 223 -11.11 -7.97 -0.61
CA ASP A 223 -10.82 -9.34 -0.14
C ASP A 223 -9.32 -9.53 0.05
N ARG A 224 -8.48 -8.99 -0.86
CA ARG A 224 -7.02 -9.00 -0.71
C ARG A 224 -6.61 -8.33 0.60
N LEU A 225 -7.21 -7.18 0.94
CA LEU A 225 -6.94 -6.50 2.21
C LEU A 225 -7.38 -7.35 3.40
N ILE A 226 -8.67 -7.72 3.46
CA ILE A 226 -9.27 -8.32 4.65
C ILE A 226 -8.65 -9.69 4.94
N ASN A 227 -8.55 -10.56 3.93
CA ASN A 227 -8.03 -11.91 4.12
C ASN A 227 -6.57 -11.91 4.54
N ASN A 228 -5.74 -11.04 3.95
CA ASN A 228 -4.34 -10.94 4.32
C ASN A 228 -4.16 -10.31 5.71
N LEU A 229 -4.87 -9.23 6.04
CA LEU A 229 -4.73 -8.62 7.37
C LEU A 229 -5.26 -9.52 8.49
N GLU A 230 -6.40 -10.20 8.28
CA GLU A 230 -6.95 -11.15 9.25
C GLU A 230 -6.00 -12.33 9.49
N LEU A 231 -5.40 -12.87 8.43
CA LEU A 231 -4.47 -14.00 8.51
C LEU A 231 -3.25 -13.71 9.41
N PHE A 232 -2.73 -12.48 9.39
CA PHE A 232 -1.50 -12.13 10.12
C PHE A 232 -1.73 -11.42 11.44
N PHE A 233 -2.83 -10.67 11.57
CA PHE A 233 -3.08 -9.83 12.74
C PHE A 233 -4.29 -10.27 13.58
N GLY A 234 -5.10 -11.20 13.10
CA GLY A 234 -6.38 -11.53 13.73
C GLY A 234 -7.41 -10.40 13.61
N LYS A 235 -8.60 -10.60 14.17
CA LYS A 235 -9.71 -9.63 14.12
C LYS A 235 -9.61 -8.58 15.22
N GLU A 236 -8.88 -8.90 16.28
CA GLU A 236 -8.73 -8.12 17.50
C GLU A 236 -7.63 -7.05 17.42
N SER A 237 -6.90 -6.94 16.30
CA SER A 237 -5.83 -5.96 16.13
C SER A 237 -6.38 -4.55 15.84
N ASP A 238 -6.88 -3.88 16.89
CA ASP A 238 -7.49 -2.55 16.79
C ASP A 238 -6.58 -1.50 16.14
N LYS A 239 -5.26 -1.62 16.31
CA LYS A 239 -4.30 -0.66 15.73
C LYS A 239 -4.26 -0.70 14.21
N ILE A 240 -4.39 -1.89 13.61
CA ILE A 240 -4.30 -2.08 12.16
C ILE A 240 -5.68 -1.89 11.51
N TRP A 241 -6.71 -2.46 12.12
CA TRP A 241 -8.08 -2.27 11.65
C TRP A 241 -8.54 -0.82 11.81
N GLY A 242 -8.20 -0.15 12.90
CA GLY A 242 -8.49 1.28 13.08
C GLY A 242 -7.76 2.17 12.06
N PHE A 243 -6.54 1.80 11.67
CA PHE A 243 -5.85 2.50 10.58
C PHE A 243 -6.54 2.28 9.23
N SER A 244 -7.00 1.06 8.95
CA SER A 244 -7.78 0.74 7.74
C SER A 244 -9.11 1.51 7.69
N VAL A 245 -9.86 1.53 8.80
CA VAL A 245 -11.12 2.27 8.93
C VAL A 245 -10.92 3.76 8.65
N ALA A 246 -9.86 4.38 9.21
CA ALA A 246 -9.57 5.77 8.95
C ALA A 246 -9.40 6.07 7.45
N ILE A 247 -8.67 5.21 6.73
CA ILE A 247 -8.43 5.38 5.29
C ILE A 247 -9.71 5.15 4.48
N PHE A 248 -10.50 4.12 4.80
CA PHE A 248 -11.81 3.89 4.17
C PHE A 248 -12.75 5.08 4.37
N ALA A 249 -12.91 5.51 5.62
CA ALA A 249 -13.77 6.63 5.97
C ALA A 249 -13.37 7.91 5.24
N LEU A 250 -12.07 8.21 5.16
CA LEU A 250 -11.57 9.37 4.42
C LEU A 250 -11.97 9.33 2.94
N HIS A 251 -11.67 8.24 2.24
CA HIS A 251 -11.91 8.17 0.81
C HIS A 251 -13.37 7.96 0.43
N MET A 252 -14.15 7.28 1.27
CA MET A 252 -15.59 7.16 1.06
C MET A 252 -16.31 8.48 1.32
N THR A 253 -15.87 9.27 2.30
CA THR A 253 -16.36 10.65 2.49
C THR A 253 -16.09 11.49 1.25
N GLU A 254 -14.85 11.49 0.77
CA GLU A 254 -14.44 12.27 -0.42
C GLU A 254 -15.23 11.88 -1.68
N LYS A 255 -15.55 10.59 -1.84
CA LYS A 255 -16.33 10.07 -2.98
C LYS A 255 -17.83 10.06 -2.76
N GLU A 256 -18.30 10.68 -1.69
CA GLU A 256 -19.72 10.73 -1.29
C GLU A 256 -20.37 9.34 -1.26
N ILE A 257 -19.58 8.31 -0.94
CA ILE A 257 -20.07 6.94 -0.79
C ILE A 257 -20.66 6.82 0.61
N LYS A 258 -21.83 6.19 0.71
CA LYS A 258 -22.50 5.92 1.99
C LYS A 258 -21.52 5.26 2.96
N GLN A 259 -21.55 5.68 4.22
CA GLN A 259 -20.75 5.07 5.28
C GLN A 259 -21.62 4.18 6.19
N PRO A 260 -21.01 3.22 6.91
CA PRO A 260 -21.67 2.51 8.00
C PRO A 260 -22.21 3.51 9.03
N LYS A 261 -23.43 3.27 9.51
CA LYS A 261 -24.10 4.12 10.52
C LYS A 261 -24.25 3.45 11.88
N ASN A 262 -23.84 2.19 11.98
CA ASN A 262 -23.98 1.40 13.19
C ASN A 262 -22.79 1.67 14.10
N GLU A 263 -22.99 1.51 15.41
CA GLU A 263 -21.88 1.36 16.35
C GLU A 263 -21.36 -0.08 16.26
N PHE A 264 -20.04 -0.23 16.25
CA PHE A 264 -19.37 -1.52 16.20
C PHE A 264 -18.57 -1.76 17.47
N ASP A 265 -18.47 -3.01 17.91
CA ASP A 265 -17.67 -3.37 19.08
C ASP A 265 -16.16 -3.35 18.78
N ASN A 266 -15.78 -3.53 17.51
CA ASN A 266 -14.38 -3.54 17.05
C ASN A 266 -14.25 -2.92 15.64
N PHE A 267 -13.03 -2.55 15.27
CA PHE A 267 -12.75 -1.94 13.97
C PHE A 267 -12.85 -2.94 12.81
N PHE A 268 -12.63 -4.24 13.02
CA PHE A 268 -12.73 -5.26 11.97
C PHE A 268 -14.14 -5.31 11.40
N ASP A 269 -15.17 -5.38 12.26
CA ASP A 269 -16.58 -5.41 11.84
C ASP A 269 -16.98 -4.14 11.08
N CYS A 270 -16.39 -2.99 11.43
CA CYS A 270 -16.56 -1.75 10.68
C CYS A 270 -15.95 -1.84 9.26
N VAL A 271 -14.77 -2.45 9.10
CA VAL A 271 -14.18 -2.74 7.77
C VAL A 271 -15.06 -3.70 6.96
N ILE A 272 -15.64 -4.73 7.59
CA ILE A 272 -16.58 -5.63 6.92
C ILE A 272 -17.80 -4.85 6.42
N ALA A 273 -18.36 -3.95 7.22
CA ALA A 273 -19.48 -3.10 6.80
C ALA A 273 -19.10 -2.16 5.63
N TYR A 274 -17.86 -1.64 5.59
CA TYR A 274 -17.37 -0.90 4.43
C TYR A 274 -17.30 -1.77 3.17
N LYS A 275 -16.76 -3.00 3.29
CA LYS A 275 -16.74 -3.99 2.19
C LYS A 275 -18.15 -4.21 1.63
N GLU A 276 -19.14 -4.50 2.48
CA GLU A 276 -20.52 -4.75 2.06
C GLU A 276 -21.11 -3.56 1.26
N ILE A 277 -20.79 -2.33 1.66
CA ILE A 277 -21.24 -1.14 0.92
C ILE A 277 -20.60 -1.07 -0.47
N LEU A 278 -19.30 -1.37 -0.57
CA LEU A 278 -18.57 -1.35 -1.84
C LEU A 278 -19.04 -2.49 -2.77
N GLU A 279 -19.29 -3.68 -2.25
CA GLU A 279 -19.85 -4.82 -3.01
C GLU A 279 -21.21 -4.49 -3.62
N ASN A 280 -22.12 -3.94 -2.81
CA ASN A 280 -23.47 -3.57 -3.29
C ASN A 280 -23.44 -2.51 -4.40
N LYS A 281 -22.45 -1.62 -4.37
CA LYS A 281 -22.24 -0.61 -5.43
C LYS A 281 -21.77 -1.25 -6.74
N ASN A 282 -20.94 -2.28 -6.68
CA ASN A 282 -20.41 -2.97 -7.85
C ASN A 282 -21.34 -4.06 -8.41
N GLY A 283 -22.23 -4.63 -7.58
CA GLY A 283 -23.20 -5.64 -7.99
C GLY A 283 -24.46 -5.12 -8.71
N SER A 284 -24.53 -3.81 -8.96
CA SER A 284 -25.64 -3.16 -9.68
C SER A 284 -25.37 -3.05 -11.20
N HIS A 285 -25.07 -4.18 -11.84
CA HIS A 285 -24.97 -4.29 -13.30
C HIS A 285 -26.17 -5.04 -13.88
#